data_AF-A0AAW9NVR8-F1
#
_entry.id   AF-A0AAW9NVR8-F1
#
_cell.length_a   1.000
_cell.length_b   1.000
_cell.length_c   1.000
_cell.angle_alpha   90.00
_cell.angle_beta   90.00
_cell.angle_gamma   90.00
#
_symmetry.space_group_name_H-M   'P 1'
#
loop_
_entity.id
_entity.type
_entity.pdbx_description
1 polymer ?
#
loop_
_entity_poly.entity_id
_entity_poly.type
_entity_poly.pdbx_seq_one_letter_code
_entity_poly.pdbx_strand_id
1 'polypeptide(L)'
;MFETVTAEKSLLFLKDDLLVNQFKELASQYPQFHKVPQLGIVKPNDVWIAAFNIWLLLQPDDYNILESAEKTLYYSSNFIILNELKNDHYFKFIKTHPTLVTELLFITALYLSEALNQWLTDVLIAEKREDIIIRNRQRSYFEMHTKTEEEVRKFVEDQAAIVKIIMPIITKENALEYLIKNSYDTALTQFSKKNIVVEN
;
A
#
# COMPACT_ATOMS: atom_id res chain seq x y z
N MET A 1 13.21 5.03 -0.42
CA MET A 1 13.02 6.20 -1.30
C MET A 1 12.14 5.77 -2.44
N PHE A 2 11.22 6.63 -2.88
CA PHE A 2 10.23 6.34 -3.92
C PHE A 2 10.83 5.86 -5.25
N GLU A 3 12.13 6.06 -5.47
CA GLU A 3 12.85 5.56 -6.63
C GLU A 3 12.82 4.05 -6.84
N THR A 4 12.59 3.29 -5.77
CA THR A 4 12.45 1.83 -5.84
C THR A 4 11.12 1.37 -6.44
N VAL A 5 10.17 2.29 -6.71
CA VAL A 5 8.91 1.97 -7.37
C VAL A 5 9.16 1.71 -8.85
N THR A 6 8.75 0.54 -9.34
CA THR A 6 8.82 0.13 -10.74
C THR A 6 7.56 -0.67 -11.10
N ALA A 7 7.24 -0.78 -12.38
CA ALA A 7 6.14 -1.64 -12.84
C ALA A 7 6.37 -3.11 -12.43
N GLU A 8 7.60 -3.59 -12.53
CA GLU A 8 8.00 -4.94 -12.11
C GLU A 8 7.78 -5.22 -10.62
N LYS A 9 7.74 -4.20 -9.76
CA LYS A 9 7.49 -4.35 -8.31
C LYS A 9 6.03 -4.13 -7.94
N SER A 10 5.21 -3.61 -8.86
CA SER A 10 3.77 -3.51 -8.64
C SER A 10 3.13 -4.90 -8.60
N LEU A 11 2.15 -5.08 -7.72
CA LEU A 11 1.30 -6.28 -7.70
C LEU A 11 0.22 -6.22 -8.79
N LEU A 12 0.00 -5.04 -9.36
CA LEU A 12 -0.95 -4.80 -10.43
C LEU A 12 -0.21 -4.79 -11.76
N PHE A 13 -0.87 -5.29 -12.80
CA PHE A 13 -0.39 -5.21 -14.17
C PHE A 13 -0.53 -3.79 -14.69
N LEU A 14 0.56 -3.26 -15.22
CA LEU A 14 0.62 -1.97 -15.89
C LEU A 14 1.02 -2.20 -17.34
N LYS A 15 0.32 -1.54 -18.26
CA LYS A 15 0.59 -1.65 -19.70
C LYS A 15 1.91 -0.95 -20.08
N ASP A 16 2.25 0.12 -19.37
CA ASP A 16 3.44 0.94 -19.59
C ASP A 16 3.89 1.63 -18.27
N ASP A 17 4.99 2.37 -18.34
CA ASP A 17 5.59 3.07 -17.19
C ASP A 17 4.96 4.45 -16.91
N LEU A 18 3.91 4.87 -17.63
CA LEU A 18 3.32 6.21 -17.47
C LEU A 18 2.90 6.48 -16.03
N LEU A 19 2.16 5.55 -15.42
CA LEU A 19 1.66 5.67 -14.05
C LEU A 19 2.80 5.60 -13.01
N VAL A 20 3.86 4.84 -13.29
CA VAL A 20 5.07 4.80 -12.45
C VAL A 20 5.72 6.18 -12.45
N ASN A 21 5.92 6.77 -13.62
CA ASN A 21 6.55 8.07 -13.77
C ASN A 21 5.72 9.18 -13.12
N GLN A 22 4.40 9.17 -13.30
CA GLN A 22 3.50 10.12 -12.64
C GLN A 22 3.59 10.02 -11.11
N PHE A 23 3.59 8.80 -10.56
CA PHE A 23 3.73 8.60 -9.11
C PHE A 23 5.07 9.14 -8.59
N LYS A 24 6.17 8.87 -9.30
CA LYS A 24 7.51 9.39 -8.94
C LYS A 24 7.62 10.90 -9.06
N GLU A 25 6.97 11.49 -10.06
CA GLU A 25 6.91 12.94 -10.23
C GLU A 25 6.17 13.60 -9.07
N LEU A 26 5.00 13.07 -8.69
CA LEU A 26 4.28 13.49 -7.47
C LEU A 26 5.19 13.37 -6.25
N ALA A 27 5.85 12.23 -6.05
CA ALA A 27 6.75 12.06 -4.92
C ALA A 27 7.90 13.10 -4.92
N SER A 28 8.42 13.47 -6.09
CA SER A 28 9.47 14.49 -6.22
C SER A 28 8.98 15.91 -5.91
N GLN A 29 7.74 16.23 -6.28
CA GLN A 29 7.10 17.52 -5.97
C GLN A 29 6.79 17.69 -4.48
N TYR A 30 6.71 16.60 -3.72
CA TYR A 30 6.28 16.61 -2.31
C TYR A 30 7.30 15.99 -1.34
N PRO A 31 8.51 16.59 -1.18
CA PRO A 31 9.57 16.08 -0.32
C PRO A 31 9.19 15.99 1.16
N GLN A 32 8.24 16.80 1.63
CA GLN A 32 7.75 16.75 3.01
C GLN A 32 7.13 15.39 3.38
N PHE A 33 6.60 14.64 2.40
CA PHE A 33 6.01 13.33 2.64
C PHE A 33 7.03 12.18 2.55
N HIS A 34 8.30 12.46 2.26
CA HIS A 34 9.34 11.40 2.20
C HIS A 34 9.58 10.69 3.52
N LYS A 35 9.18 11.31 4.63
CA LYS A 35 9.23 10.75 5.98
C LYS A 35 7.95 10.01 6.39
N VAL A 36 6.92 9.94 5.54
CA VAL A 36 5.71 9.19 5.90
C VAL A 36 6.00 7.68 6.00
N PRO A 37 6.64 7.05 5.01
CA PRO A 37 7.00 5.63 5.12
C PRO A 37 8.00 5.35 6.24
N GLN A 38 7.60 4.52 7.21
CA GLN A 38 8.43 4.12 8.34
C GLN A 38 8.68 2.60 8.34
N LEU A 39 9.56 2.17 9.23
CA LEU A 39 9.82 0.75 9.45
C LEU A 39 8.60 0.12 10.13
N GLY A 40 8.05 -0.93 9.52
CA GLY A 40 6.93 -1.71 10.06
C GLY A 40 7.13 -3.18 9.74
N ILE A 41 6.13 -3.85 9.15
CA ILE A 41 6.27 -5.25 8.69
C ILE A 41 7.27 -5.35 7.54
N VAL A 42 7.38 -4.28 6.73
CA VAL A 42 8.35 -4.16 5.65
C VAL A 42 9.24 -2.92 5.83
N LYS A 43 10.29 -2.81 5.02
CA LYS A 43 11.18 -1.64 5.02
C LYS A 43 10.48 -0.42 4.39
N PRO A 44 10.89 0.82 4.71
CA PRO A 44 10.31 2.03 4.11
C PRO A 44 10.30 2.05 2.57
N ASN A 45 11.27 1.41 1.91
CA ASN A 45 11.28 1.31 0.44
C ASN A 45 10.12 0.46 -0.10
N ASP A 46 9.75 -0.60 0.62
CA ASP A 46 8.64 -1.47 0.24
C ASP A 46 7.29 -0.80 0.56
N VAL A 47 7.23 0.02 1.60
CA VAL A 47 6.03 0.85 1.88
C VAL A 47 5.73 1.79 0.71
N TRP A 48 6.74 2.36 0.04
CA TRP A 48 6.52 3.15 -1.18
C TRP A 48 5.90 2.33 -2.32
N ILE A 49 6.25 1.05 -2.45
CA ILE A 49 5.67 0.16 -3.45
C ILE A 49 4.22 -0.18 -3.06
N ALA A 50 3.95 -0.39 -1.77
CA ALA A 50 2.58 -0.56 -1.28
C ALA A 50 1.73 0.71 -1.53
N ALA A 51 2.27 1.90 -1.27
CA ALA A 51 1.64 3.19 -1.57
C ALA A 51 1.32 3.31 -3.06
N PHE A 52 2.25 2.93 -3.94
CA PHE A 52 2.01 2.92 -5.37
C PHE A 52 0.86 1.97 -5.75
N ASN A 53 0.84 0.75 -5.24
CA ASN A 53 -0.25 -0.20 -5.51
C ASN A 53 -1.62 0.34 -5.04
N ILE A 54 -1.68 0.99 -3.87
CA ILE A 54 -2.92 1.61 -3.37
C ILE A 54 -3.31 2.83 -4.23
N TRP A 55 -2.36 3.66 -4.62
CA TRP A 55 -2.60 4.82 -5.48
C TRP A 55 -3.15 4.40 -6.85
N LEU A 56 -2.66 3.30 -7.41
CA LEU A 56 -3.20 2.69 -8.62
C LEU A 56 -4.67 2.31 -8.45
N LEU A 57 -5.08 1.73 -7.31
CA LEU A 57 -6.48 1.39 -7.05
C LEU A 57 -7.41 2.62 -6.95
N LEU A 58 -6.85 3.76 -6.55
CA LEU A 58 -7.56 5.04 -6.48
C LEU A 58 -7.65 5.75 -7.84
N GLN A 59 -6.92 5.29 -8.86
CA GLN A 59 -7.03 5.87 -10.20
C GLN A 59 -8.39 5.57 -10.84
N PRO A 60 -8.86 6.42 -11.76
CA PRO A 60 -10.02 6.14 -12.60
C PRO A 60 -9.93 4.78 -13.29
N ASP A 61 -11.08 4.13 -13.52
CA ASP A 61 -11.14 2.80 -14.14
C ASP A 61 -10.62 2.77 -15.59
N ASP A 62 -10.49 3.94 -16.23
CA ASP A 62 -9.97 4.11 -17.59
C ASP A 62 -8.52 3.61 -17.78
N TYR A 63 -7.75 3.47 -16.69
CA TYR A 63 -6.35 3.07 -16.74
C TYR A 63 -6.12 1.56 -16.96
N ASN A 64 -7.17 0.73 -17.13
CA ASN A 64 -7.07 -0.73 -17.36
C ASN A 64 -6.11 -1.43 -16.39
N ILE A 65 -6.24 -1.14 -15.10
CA ILE A 65 -5.38 -1.70 -14.04
C ILE A 65 -5.92 -3.08 -13.68
N LEU A 66 -5.17 -4.12 -14.05
CA LEU A 66 -5.53 -5.52 -13.81
C LEU A 66 -4.66 -6.10 -12.68
N GLU A 67 -5.14 -7.14 -12.01
CA GLU A 67 -4.30 -7.89 -11.08
C GLU A 67 -3.29 -8.75 -11.86
N SER A 68 -2.04 -8.80 -11.38
CA SER A 68 -1.06 -9.71 -11.96
C SER A 68 -1.35 -11.13 -11.47
N ALA A 69 -1.91 -11.96 -12.37
CA ALA A 69 -2.28 -13.35 -12.08
C ALA A 69 -1.10 -14.17 -11.52
N GLU A 70 0.12 -13.91 -12.00
CA GLU A 70 1.34 -14.54 -11.50
C GLU A 70 1.61 -14.16 -10.03
N LYS A 71 1.57 -12.86 -9.70
CA LYS A 71 1.89 -12.38 -8.35
C LYS A 71 0.83 -12.74 -7.32
N THR A 72 -0.42 -12.97 -7.73
CA THR A 72 -1.48 -13.43 -6.83
C THR A 72 -1.12 -14.74 -6.12
N LEU A 73 -0.31 -15.60 -6.77
CA LEU A 73 0.14 -16.87 -6.18
C LEU A 73 1.13 -16.67 -5.03
N TYR A 74 1.89 -15.57 -5.04
CA TYR A 74 2.97 -15.34 -4.09
C TYR A 74 2.62 -14.33 -3.00
N TYR A 75 1.77 -13.35 -3.29
CA TYR A 75 1.52 -12.18 -2.41
C TYR A 75 0.12 -12.19 -1.79
N SER A 76 -0.37 -13.37 -1.40
CA SER A 76 -1.77 -13.57 -1.02
C SER A 76 -2.29 -12.63 0.07
N SER A 77 -1.47 -12.26 1.08
CA SER A 77 -1.90 -11.29 2.09
C SER A 77 -2.12 -9.90 1.53
N ASN A 78 -1.29 -9.47 0.57
CA ASN A 78 -1.46 -8.17 -0.07
C ASN A 78 -2.72 -8.17 -0.94
N PHE A 79 -2.97 -9.21 -1.73
CA PHE A 79 -4.16 -9.27 -2.58
C PHE A 79 -5.46 -9.32 -1.78
N ILE A 80 -5.48 -10.02 -0.64
CA ILE A 80 -6.64 -9.96 0.27
C ILE A 80 -6.86 -8.53 0.74
N ILE A 81 -5.84 -7.85 1.25
CA ILE A 81 -5.98 -6.46 1.71
C ILE A 81 -6.43 -5.55 0.56
N LEU A 82 -5.81 -5.63 -0.61
CA LEU A 82 -6.17 -4.81 -1.77
C LEU A 82 -7.62 -5.07 -2.22
N ASN A 83 -8.10 -6.31 -2.17
CA ASN A 83 -9.49 -6.64 -2.50
C ASN A 83 -10.48 -6.09 -1.48
N GLU A 84 -10.16 -6.18 -0.20
CA GLU A 84 -10.98 -5.59 0.85
C GLU A 84 -11.02 -4.06 0.75
N LEU A 85 -9.88 -3.41 0.46
CA LEU A 85 -9.84 -1.97 0.16
C LEU A 85 -10.73 -1.61 -1.04
N LYS A 86 -10.63 -2.34 -2.16
CA LYS A 86 -11.48 -2.10 -3.35
C LYS A 86 -12.96 -2.21 -3.04
N ASN A 87 -13.34 -3.11 -2.14
CA ASN A 87 -14.73 -3.39 -1.81
C ASN A 87 -15.30 -2.43 -0.76
N ASP A 88 -14.44 -1.82 0.05
CA ASP A 88 -14.80 -0.85 1.08
C ASP A 88 -15.54 0.37 0.52
N HIS A 89 -16.59 0.78 1.24
CA HIS A 89 -17.48 1.85 0.79
C HIS A 89 -16.81 3.23 0.87
N TYR A 90 -15.96 3.46 1.88
CA TYR A 90 -15.25 4.71 2.06
C TYR A 90 -14.12 4.85 1.05
N PHE A 91 -13.42 3.75 0.74
CA PHE A 91 -12.45 3.72 -0.36
C PHE A 91 -13.08 4.06 -1.71
N LYS A 92 -14.24 3.47 -2.02
CA LYS A 92 -15.02 3.82 -3.22
C LYS A 92 -15.43 5.29 -3.22
N PHE A 93 -15.89 5.81 -2.07
CA PHE A 93 -16.24 7.22 -1.93
C PHE A 93 -15.06 8.15 -2.24
N ILE A 94 -13.87 7.87 -1.67
CA ILE A 94 -12.65 8.64 -1.96
C ILE A 94 -12.38 8.62 -3.46
N LYS A 95 -12.41 7.44 -4.10
CA LYS A 95 -12.14 7.26 -5.53
C LYS A 95 -13.09 8.03 -6.44
N THR A 96 -14.35 8.21 -6.05
CA THR A 96 -15.38 8.86 -6.88
C THR A 96 -15.68 10.31 -6.49
N HIS A 97 -14.90 10.91 -5.57
CA HIS A 97 -15.20 12.25 -5.07
C HIS A 97 -15.08 13.31 -6.18
N PRO A 98 -16.09 14.19 -6.40
CA PRO A 98 -16.12 15.13 -7.53
C PRO A 98 -15.03 16.21 -7.52
N THR A 99 -14.39 16.44 -6.37
CA THR A 99 -13.27 17.36 -6.19
C THR A 99 -11.94 16.62 -6.06
N LEU A 100 -11.82 15.46 -6.72
CA LEU A 100 -10.62 14.64 -6.70
C LEU A 100 -9.41 15.46 -7.18
N VAL A 101 -8.40 15.54 -6.33
CA VAL A 101 -7.10 16.12 -6.69
C VAL A 101 -6.10 14.98 -6.65
N THR A 102 -5.38 14.77 -7.77
CA THR A 102 -4.40 13.67 -7.91
C THR A 102 -3.41 13.65 -6.76
N GLU A 103 -3.02 14.82 -6.28
CA GLU A 103 -2.10 14.99 -5.17
C GLU A 103 -2.71 14.57 -3.84
N LEU A 104 -4.00 14.81 -3.61
CA LEU A 104 -4.68 14.31 -2.43
C LEU A 104 -4.72 12.78 -2.44
N LEU A 105 -5.03 12.15 -3.58
CA LEU A 105 -5.00 10.68 -3.69
C LEU A 105 -3.61 10.11 -3.43
N PHE A 106 -2.56 10.76 -3.94
CA PHE A 106 -1.18 10.38 -3.68
C PHE A 106 -0.85 10.42 -2.18
N ILE A 107 -1.21 11.51 -1.50
CA ILE A 107 -0.99 11.67 -0.06
C ILE A 107 -1.82 10.63 0.72
N THR A 108 -3.08 10.40 0.34
CA THR A 108 -3.94 9.36 0.94
C THR A 108 -3.33 7.98 0.80
N ALA A 109 -2.83 7.62 -0.38
CA ALA A 109 -2.19 6.33 -0.62
C ALA A 109 -0.94 6.13 0.25
N LEU A 110 -0.14 7.19 0.44
CA LEU A 110 1.01 7.14 1.34
C LEU A 110 0.61 6.88 2.79
N TYR A 111 -0.30 7.69 3.34
CA TYR A 111 -0.75 7.50 4.72
C TYR A 111 -1.44 6.15 4.93
N LEU A 112 -2.24 5.69 3.96
CA LEU A 112 -2.90 4.40 4.06
C LEU A 112 -1.91 3.23 4.00
N SER A 113 -0.91 3.29 3.11
CA SER A 113 0.14 2.27 3.05
C SER A 113 0.94 2.19 4.34
N GLU A 114 1.25 3.33 4.97
CA GLU A 114 1.96 3.39 6.22
C GLU A 114 1.09 2.89 7.38
N ALA A 115 -0.18 3.29 7.43
CA ALA A 115 -1.11 2.83 8.45
C ALA A 115 -1.31 1.30 8.39
N LEU A 116 -1.41 0.73 7.19
CA LEU A 116 -1.45 -0.73 7.00
C LEU A 116 -0.14 -1.41 7.42
N ASN A 117 1.00 -0.80 7.09
CA ASN A 117 2.32 -1.31 7.47
C ASN A 117 2.48 -1.37 9.01
N GLN A 118 2.02 -0.35 9.74
CA GLN A 118 2.03 -0.35 11.21
C GLN A 118 0.99 -1.31 11.79
N TRP A 119 -0.25 -1.26 11.31
CA TRP A 119 -1.32 -2.15 11.78
C TRP A 119 -0.96 -3.64 11.63
N LEU A 120 -0.39 -4.04 10.49
CA LEU A 120 0.08 -5.42 10.30
C LEU A 120 1.24 -5.78 11.23
N THR A 121 2.11 -4.83 11.57
CA THR A 121 3.17 -5.03 12.56
C THR A 121 2.57 -5.35 13.92
N ASP A 122 1.63 -4.53 14.37
CA ASP A 122 0.99 -4.66 15.68
C ASP A 122 0.20 -5.97 15.79
N VAL A 123 -0.55 -6.33 14.74
CA VAL A 123 -1.30 -7.58 14.66
C VAL A 123 -0.36 -8.79 14.76
N LEU A 124 0.78 -8.78 14.05
CA LEU A 124 1.72 -9.89 14.12
C LEU A 124 2.45 -9.96 15.46
N ILE A 125 2.75 -8.83 16.11
CA ILE A 125 3.31 -8.80 17.46
C ILE A 125 2.31 -9.40 18.45
N ALA A 126 1.04 -9.03 18.37
CA ALA A 126 -0.01 -9.56 19.25
C ALA A 126 -0.14 -11.09 19.13
N GLU A 127 0.07 -11.63 17.93
CA GLU A 127 0.05 -13.06 17.63
C GLU A 127 1.41 -13.78 17.83
N LYS A 128 2.42 -13.10 18.38
CA LYS A 128 3.77 -13.63 18.61
C LYS A 128 4.45 -14.14 17.33
N ARG A 129 4.26 -13.40 16.23
CA ARG A 129 4.78 -13.68 14.89
C ARG A 129 5.81 -12.65 14.42
N GLU A 130 6.60 -12.12 15.35
CA GLU A 130 7.72 -11.21 15.07
C GLU A 130 8.76 -11.87 14.14
N ASP A 131 8.80 -13.19 14.10
CA ASP A 131 9.62 -13.97 13.17
C ASP A 131 9.32 -13.62 11.69
N ILE A 132 8.04 -13.42 11.34
CA ILE A 132 7.62 -12.98 9.99
C ILE A 132 8.10 -11.55 9.72
N ILE A 133 7.94 -10.66 10.70
CA ILE A 133 8.35 -9.25 10.59
C ILE A 133 9.85 -9.16 10.31
N ILE A 134 10.67 -9.87 11.08
CA ILE A 134 12.13 -9.89 10.93
C ILE A 134 12.51 -10.38 9.53
N ARG A 135 11.92 -11.47 9.05
CA ARG A 135 12.18 -12.00 7.70
C ARG A 135 11.77 -11.00 6.61
N ASN A 136 10.58 -10.42 6.70
CA ASN A 136 10.10 -9.45 5.70
C ASN A 136 10.96 -8.18 5.66
N ARG A 137 11.44 -7.71 6.81
CA ARG A 137 12.41 -6.60 6.87
C ARG A 137 13.75 -6.95 6.23
N GLN A 138 14.16 -8.21 6.17
CA GLN A 138 15.46 -8.59 5.58
C GLN A 138 15.37 -8.81 4.07
N ARG A 139 14.20 -9.20 3.55
CA ARG A 139 13.94 -9.50 2.15
C ARG A 139 13.83 -8.26 1.26
N SER A 140 13.93 -8.48 -0.05
CA SER A 140 13.34 -7.60 -1.05
C SER A 140 11.88 -8.02 -1.25
N TYR A 141 10.95 -7.47 -0.46
CA TYR A 141 9.60 -8.01 -0.33
C TYR A 141 8.88 -8.17 -1.68
N PHE A 142 8.81 -7.11 -2.48
CA PHE A 142 8.13 -7.11 -3.79
C PHE A 142 8.90 -7.80 -4.93
N GLU A 143 10.02 -8.47 -4.62
CA GLU A 143 10.80 -9.28 -5.57
C GLU A 143 10.88 -10.75 -5.15
N MET A 144 10.21 -11.16 -4.06
CA MET A 144 10.30 -12.51 -3.51
C MET A 144 9.93 -13.62 -4.50
N HIS A 145 8.99 -13.38 -5.42
CA HIS A 145 8.60 -14.33 -6.47
C HIS A 145 9.74 -14.69 -7.44
N THR A 146 10.81 -13.88 -7.49
CA THR A 146 11.98 -14.09 -8.36
C THR A 146 13.13 -14.84 -7.66
N LYS A 147 12.96 -15.21 -6.38
CA LYS A 147 13.99 -15.82 -5.56
C LYS A 147 14.05 -17.34 -5.73
N THR A 148 14.94 -17.99 -4.99
CA THR A 148 15.05 -19.45 -5.02
C THR A 148 13.75 -20.13 -4.57
N GLU A 149 13.50 -21.35 -5.03
CA GLU A 149 12.28 -22.10 -4.68
C GLU A 149 12.07 -22.22 -3.17
N GLU A 150 13.14 -22.42 -2.41
CA GLU A 150 13.08 -22.49 -0.95
C GLU A 150 12.67 -21.16 -0.31
N GLU A 151 13.26 -20.05 -0.76
CA GLU A 151 12.91 -18.70 -0.30
C GLU A 151 11.46 -18.35 -0.65
N VAL A 152 11.03 -18.68 -1.87
CA VAL A 152 9.67 -18.48 -2.37
C VAL A 152 8.69 -19.29 -1.53
N ARG A 153 8.96 -20.59 -1.30
CA ARG A 153 8.12 -21.45 -0.45
C ARG A 153 7.96 -20.84 0.94
N LYS A 154 9.07 -20.43 1.57
CA LYS A 154 9.00 -19.82 2.90
C LYS A 154 8.24 -18.51 2.91
N PHE A 155 8.37 -17.71 1.86
CA PHE A 155 7.61 -16.48 1.71
C PHE A 155 6.10 -16.76 1.59
N VAL A 156 5.69 -17.72 0.75
CA VAL A 156 4.28 -18.11 0.59
C VAL A 156 3.69 -18.64 1.90
N GLU A 157 4.44 -19.44 2.68
CA GLU A 157 4.04 -19.86 4.03
C GLU A 157 3.80 -18.66 4.95
N ASP A 158 4.69 -17.67 4.93
CA ASP A 158 4.55 -16.45 5.73
C ASP A 158 3.30 -15.67 5.31
N GLN A 159 3.03 -15.55 4.00
CA GLN A 159 1.85 -14.87 3.47
C GLN A 159 0.56 -15.58 3.89
N ALA A 160 0.49 -16.91 3.77
CA ALA A 160 -0.64 -17.70 4.22
C ALA A 160 -0.88 -17.57 5.73
N ALA A 161 0.19 -17.51 6.53
CA ALA A 161 0.08 -17.28 7.96
C ALA A 161 -0.46 -15.89 8.30
N ILE A 162 -0.01 -14.83 7.59
CA ILE A 162 -0.55 -13.48 7.73
C ILE A 162 -2.05 -13.50 7.41
N VAL A 163 -2.45 -14.11 6.28
CA VAL A 163 -3.86 -14.22 5.89
C VAL A 163 -4.72 -14.85 6.98
N LYS A 164 -4.27 -15.98 7.55
CA LYS A 164 -4.99 -16.68 8.62
C LYS A 164 -5.21 -15.79 9.85
N ILE A 165 -4.27 -14.89 10.14
CA ILE A 165 -4.33 -13.97 11.27
C ILE A 165 -5.26 -12.79 10.96
N ILE A 166 -5.12 -12.16 9.80
CA ILE A 166 -5.84 -10.90 9.50
C ILE A 166 -7.28 -11.13 9.07
N MET A 167 -7.61 -12.27 8.44
CA MET A 167 -8.95 -12.48 7.88
C MET A 167 -10.06 -12.41 8.93
N PRO A 168 -9.94 -13.04 10.12
CA PRO A 168 -10.93 -12.89 11.19
C PRO A 168 -11.06 -11.45 11.70
N ILE A 169 -9.98 -10.68 11.70
CA ILE A 169 -9.96 -9.27 12.15
C ILE A 169 -10.69 -8.42 11.13
N ILE A 170 -10.31 -8.51 9.86
CA ILE A 170 -10.93 -7.74 8.76
C ILE A 170 -12.43 -8.04 8.63
N THR A 171 -12.84 -9.30 8.80
CA THR A 171 -14.25 -9.70 8.64
C THR A 171 -15.14 -9.37 9.83
N LYS A 172 -14.60 -9.18 11.03
CA LYS A 172 -15.37 -8.94 12.26
C LYS A 172 -15.28 -7.52 12.77
N GLU A 173 -14.22 -6.81 12.40
CA GLU A 173 -13.93 -5.46 12.85
C GLU A 173 -13.89 -4.53 11.64
N ASN A 174 -14.45 -3.33 11.76
CA ASN A 174 -14.35 -2.29 10.72
C ASN A 174 -12.92 -1.69 10.67
N ALA A 175 -11.89 -2.48 10.98
CA ALA A 175 -10.51 -2.04 11.15
C ALA A 175 -9.97 -1.37 9.87
N LEU A 176 -10.22 -1.96 8.70
CA LEU A 176 -9.79 -1.38 7.43
C LEU A 176 -10.50 -0.06 7.13
N GLU A 177 -11.82 0.03 7.34
CA GLU A 177 -12.58 1.27 7.16
C GLU A 177 -12.01 2.41 8.00
N TYR A 178 -11.71 2.14 9.29
CA TYR A 178 -11.07 3.12 10.16
C TYR A 178 -9.69 3.55 9.67
N LEU A 179 -8.86 2.62 9.18
CA LEU A 179 -7.56 2.95 8.62
C LEU A 179 -7.69 3.82 7.37
N ILE A 180 -8.63 3.50 6.47
CA ILE A 180 -8.89 4.29 5.26
C ILE A 180 -9.34 5.71 5.63
N LYS A 181 -10.35 5.83 6.48
CA LYS A 181 -10.89 7.12 6.91
C LYS A 181 -9.84 8.00 7.56
N ASN A 182 -9.12 7.48 8.56
CA ASN A 182 -8.10 8.24 9.27
C ASN A 182 -6.95 8.67 8.34
N SER A 183 -6.57 7.81 7.38
CA SER A 183 -5.54 8.13 6.40
C SER A 183 -5.99 9.24 5.45
N TYR A 184 -7.25 9.21 5.00
CA TYR A 184 -7.82 10.27 4.17
C TYR A 184 -7.96 11.60 4.93
N ASP A 185 -8.49 11.59 6.15
CA ASP A 185 -8.65 12.79 6.98
C ASP A 185 -7.28 13.44 7.29
N THR A 186 -6.26 12.60 7.56
CA THR A 186 -4.88 13.06 7.74
C THR A 186 -4.33 13.67 6.45
N ALA A 187 -4.50 12.99 5.32
CA ALA A 187 -4.07 13.48 4.02
C ALA A 187 -4.72 14.83 3.67
N LEU A 188 -6.03 14.96 3.88
CA LEU A 188 -6.80 16.19 3.64
C LEU A 188 -6.30 17.34 4.52
N THR A 189 -6.01 17.07 5.80
CA THR A 189 -5.43 18.05 6.72
C THR A 189 -4.07 18.54 6.24
N GLN A 190 -3.19 17.64 5.80
CA GLN A 190 -1.86 17.99 5.32
C GLN A 190 -1.91 18.72 3.97
N PHE A 191 -2.79 18.30 3.07
CA PHE A 191 -3.04 18.95 1.80
C PHE A 191 -3.59 20.37 1.99
N SER A 192 -4.55 20.55 2.90
CA SER A 192 -5.15 21.88 3.15
C SER A 192 -4.16 22.86 3.79
N LYS A 193 -3.30 22.39 4.70
CA LYS A 193 -2.23 23.21 5.29
C LYS A 193 -1.25 23.75 4.24
N LYS A 194 -1.00 23.01 3.15
CA LYS A 194 -0.19 23.50 2.01
C LYS A 194 -0.86 24.70 1.35
N ASN A 195 -2.15 24.61 1.03
CA ASN A 195 -2.85 25.65 0.27
C ASN A 195 -2.98 26.97 1.06
N ILE A 196 -3.03 26.90 2.39
CA ILE A 196 -3.05 28.10 3.26
C ILE A 196 -1.70 28.85 3.26
N VAL A 197 -0.58 28.16 3.02
CA VAL A 197 0.77 28.78 3.03
C VAL A 197 1.11 29.46 1.68
N VAL A 198 0.39 29.14 0.60
CA VAL A 198 0.64 29.71 -0.73
C VAL A 198 -0.13 31.03 -0.96
N GLU A 199 -1.11 31.35 -0.11
CA GLU A 199 -1.94 32.56 -0.22
C GLU A 199 -1.46 33.77 0.61
N ASN A 200 -0.27 33.74 1.21
CA ASN A 200 0.32 34.87 1.95
C ASN A 200 1.62 35.39 1.34
#